data_AF-A0A379VPF6-F1
#
_entry.id   AF-A0A379VPF6-F1
#
_cell.length_a   1.000
_cell.length_b   1.000
_cell.length_c   1.000
_cell.angle_alpha   90.00
_cell.angle_beta   90.00
_cell.angle_gamma   90.00
#
_symmetry.space_group_name_H-M   'P 1'
#
loop_
_entity.id
_entity.type
_entity.pdbx_description
1 polymer ?
#
loop_
_entity_poly.entity_id
_entity_poly.type
_entity_poly.pdbx_seq_one_letter_code
_entity_poly.pdbx_strand_id
1 'polypeptide(L)' 'MIVKSITDLAKAKSLSVVAEFVETPAQRDLLLQLGVHSLQGYLIGPPAPVR' A
#
# COMPACT_ATOMS: atom_id res chain seq x y z
N MET A 1 -6.83 -0.08 -14.54
CA MET A 1 -6.60 -0.53 -13.14
C MET A 1 -6.54 0.70 -12.24
N ILE A 2 -7.45 0.83 -11.27
CA ILE A 2 -7.56 2.04 -10.42
C ILE A 2 -6.28 2.29 -9.60
N VAL A 3 -5.72 1.25 -8.98
CA VAL A 3 -4.50 1.35 -8.15
C VAL A 3 -3.34 1.96 -8.94
N LYS A 4 -3.09 1.47 -10.16
CA LYS A 4 -2.01 1.97 -11.02
C LYS A 4 -2.17 3.46 -11.33
N SER A 5 -3.39 3.89 -11.68
CA SER A 5 -3.69 5.30 -11.94
C SER A 5 -3.46 6.18 -10.71
N ILE A 6 -3.79 5.71 -9.50
CA ILE A 6 -3.52 6.42 -8.25
C ILE A 6 -2.02 6.55 -8.01
N THR A 7 -1.26 5.46 -8.16
CA THR A 7 0.21 5.49 -7.98
C THR A 7 0.91 6.39 -8.99
N ASP A 8 0.41 6.45 -10.23
CA ASP A 8 0.96 7.33 -11.27
C ASP A 8 0.66 8.81 -10.98
N LEU A 9 -0.55 9.11 -10.50
CA LEU A 9 -0.91 10.46 -10.07
C LEU A 9 -0.08 10.91 -8.88
N ALA A 10 0.09 10.05 -7.87
CA ALA A 10 0.90 10.35 -6.69
C ALA A 10 2.36 10.61 -7.07
N LYS A 11 2.93 9.79 -7.97
CA LYS A 11 4.28 10.01 -8.50
C LYS A 11 4.43 11.35 -9.20
N ALA A 12 3.45 11.75 -10.03
CA ALA A 12 3.45 13.05 -10.70
C ALA A 12 3.34 14.25 -9.75
N LYS A 13 2.85 14.02 -8.52
CA LYS A 13 2.70 15.03 -7.47
C LYS A 13 3.76 14.92 -6.36
N SER A 14 4.74 14.03 -6.51
CA SER A 14 5.73 13.73 -5.47
C SER A 14 5.11 13.33 -4.12
N LEU A 15 3.98 12.61 -4.17
CA LEU A 15 3.27 12.08 -3.02
C LEU A 15 3.57 10.58 -2.84
N SER A 16 3.54 10.12 -1.59
CA SER A 16 3.59 8.69 -1.26
C SER A 16 2.19 8.10 -1.18
N VAL A 17 2.09 6.80 -1.46
CA VAL A 17 0.82 6.05 -1.41
C VAL A 17 0.96 4.94 -0.36
N VAL A 18 -0.02 4.88 0.54
CA VAL A 18 -0.24 3.73 1.43
C VAL A 18 -1.38 2.89 0.89
N ALA A 19 -1.20 1.57 0.82
CA ALA A 19 -2.30 0.64 0.64
C ALA A 19 -2.68 0.05 2.00
N GLU A 20 -3.93 0.29 2.40
CA GLU A 20 -4.52 -0.27 3.61
C GLU A 20 -5.25 -1.59 3.31
N PHE A 21 -5.56 -2.35 4.36
CA PHE A 21 -6.23 -3.66 4.29
C PHE A 21 -5.44 -4.75 3.53
N VAL A 22 -4.10 -4.76 3.66
CA VAL A 22 -3.25 -5.82 3.10
C VAL A 22 -3.23 -7.03 4.05
N GLU A 23 -3.81 -8.15 3.61
CA GLU A 23 -4.02 -9.36 4.43
C GLU A 23 -3.30 -10.60 3.90
N THR A 24 -2.86 -10.60 2.64
CA THR A 24 -2.22 -11.76 2.01
C THR A 24 -0.89 -11.40 1.32
N PRO A 25 0.09 -12.33 1.26
CA PRO A 25 1.33 -12.11 0.52
C PRO A 25 1.09 -11.75 -0.96
N ALA A 26 0.10 -12.37 -1.61
CA ALA A 26 -0.24 -12.07 -3.00
C ALA A 26 -0.69 -10.62 -3.20
N GLN A 27 -1.47 -10.05 -2.27
CA GLN A 27 -1.83 -8.63 -2.31
C GLN A 27 -0.60 -7.74 -2.13
N ARG A 28 0.26 -8.03 -1.14
CA ARG A 28 1.50 -7.30 -0.91
C ARG A 28 2.35 -7.24 -2.19
N ASP A 29 2.59 -8.40 -2.80
CA ASP A 29 3.47 -8.52 -3.95
C ASP A 29 2.92 -7.75 -5.16
N LEU A 30 1.61 -7.86 -5.42
CA LEU A 30 0.95 -7.09 -6.47
C LEU A 30 0.99 -5.57 -6.21
N LEU A 31 0.72 -5.13 -4.98
CA LEU A 31 0.71 -3.71 -4.62
C LEU A 31 2.10 -3.07 -4.76
N LEU A 32 3.15 -3.80 -4.37
CA LEU A 32 4.54 -3.37 -4.57
C LEU A 32 4.88 -3.25 -6.06
N GLN A 33 4.48 -4.22 -6.89
CA GLN A 33 4.65 -4.16 -8.34
C GLN A 33 3.91 -2.98 -8.98
N LEU A 34 2.77 -2.59 -8.42
CA LEU A 34 1.99 -1.45 -8.90
C LEU A 34 2.56 -0.09 -8.47
N GLY A 35 3.56 -0.05 -7.58
CA GLY A 35 4.22 1.18 -7.16
C GLY A 35 3.67 1.80 -5.87
N VAL A 36 3.01 1.01 -5.02
CA VAL A 36 2.66 1.43 -3.65
C VAL A 36 3.93 1.50 -2.80
N HIS A 37 4.02 2.51 -1.94
CA HIS A 37 5.23 2.80 -1.16
C HIS A 37 5.17 2.19 0.24
N SER A 38 4.00 2.26 0.87
CA SER A 38 3.76 1.79 2.23
C SER A 38 2.55 0.86 2.27
N LEU A 39 2.58 -0.12 3.17
CA LEU A 39 1.52 -1.10 3.32
C LEU A 39 1.04 -1.12 4.78
N GLN A 40 -0.26 -1.22 4.97
CA GLN A 40 -0.90 -1.42 6.27
C GLN A 40 -1.95 -2.53 6.15
N GLY A 41 -1.98 -3.43 7.12
CA GLY A 41 -2.97 -4.48 7.22
C GLY A 41 -2.50 -5.63 8.11
N TYR A 42 -3.38 -6.59 8.36
CA TYR A 42 -3.12 -7.71 9.27
C TYR A 42 -1.95 -8.60 8.83
N LEU A 43 -1.60 -8.62 7.53
CA LEU A 43 -0.38 -9.27 7.06
C LEU A 43 0.89 -8.64 7.66
N ILE A 44 0.89 -7.31 7.81
CA ILE A 44 2.02 -6.54 8.34
C ILE A 44 2.01 -6.60 9.87
N GLY A 45 0.84 -6.44 10.47
CA GLY A 45 0.63 -6.57 11.92
C GLY A 45 -0.73 -6.04 12.34
N PRO A 46 -1.32 -6.58 13.42
CA PRO A 46 -2.56 -6.05 13.98
C PRO A 46 -2.32 -4.68 14.64
N PRO A 47 -3.38 -3.87 14.84
CA PRO A 47 -3.29 -2.67 15.68
C PRO A 47 -2.74 -2.98 17.07
N ALA A 48 -1.86 -2.11 17.57
CA ALA A 48 -1.23 -2.24 18.88
C ALA A 48 -1.35 -0.93 19.67
N PRO A 49 -1.35 -0.98 21.02
CA PRO A 49 -1.35 0.23 21.86
C PRO A 49 -0.14 1.11 21.56
N VAL A 50 -0.34 2.43 21.60
CA VAL A 50 0.75 3.41 21.57
C VAL A 50 1.44 3.37 22.93
N ARG A 51 2.76 3.23 22.93
CA ARG A 51 3.59 3.32 24.15
C ARG A 51 3.89 4.76 24.50
#